data_AF-A0A922WYS5-F1
#
_entry.id   AF-A0A922WYS5-F1
#
_cell.length_a   1.000
_cell.length_b   1.000
_cell.length_c   1.000
_cell.angle_alpha   90.00
_cell.angle_beta   90.00
_cell.angle_gamma   90.00
#
_symmetry.space_group_name_H-M   'P 1'
#
loop_
_entity.id
_entity.type
_entity.pdbx_description
1 polymer ?
#
loop_
_entity_poly.entity_id
_entity_poly.type
_entity_poly.pdbx_seq_one_letter_code
_entity_poly.pdbx_strand_id
1 'polypeptide(L)'
;MDFKASDNVPGDVNEMDAGASAETSATEDKAVTMKTSDAGSDALIAAKATEALGNAMLEAAKVDSKVDSKTVNARRFTVVTDDSRDARLTDFGKETLTDRYLLPGENYQDLFARVADAYADDQAHAQRLYDYISKLWFMPATPVLSNGGTHRGLPISCYLNSVSDSLEGIVNTWNENVWLASKGGGIGTYWGNVRGIGEPVGLNGKTSGIIPFVRVMDSLTLAISQGSLRRGSAACYLDVSHPEIEEFLEIRKPSG
;
A
#
# COMPACT_ATOMS: atom_id res chain seq x y z
N MET A 1 2.32 7.71 0.93
CA MET A 1 2.46 9.16 1.16
C MET A 1 3.11 9.28 2.51
N ASP A 2 4.38 9.62 2.57
CA ASP A 2 4.98 9.98 3.86
C ASP A 2 4.61 11.42 4.13
N PHE A 3 3.75 11.62 5.13
CA PHE A 3 3.56 12.93 5.74
C PHE A 3 4.87 13.27 6.42
N LYS A 4 5.76 13.98 5.72
CA LYS A 4 7.03 14.43 6.30
C LYS A 4 6.72 15.30 7.51
N ALA A 5 7.12 14.86 8.70
CA ALA A 5 7.18 15.72 9.86
C ALA A 5 8.19 16.84 9.54
N SER A 6 7.76 18.09 9.64
CA SER A 6 8.67 19.22 9.60
C SER A 6 9.50 19.21 10.89
N ASP A 7 10.79 18.92 10.78
CA ASP A 7 11.74 19.05 11.89
C ASP A 7 11.84 20.51 12.33
N ASN A 8 11.14 20.87 13.40
CA ASN A 8 11.54 22.02 14.22
C ASN A 8 10.92 21.95 15.63
N VAL A 9 11.66 21.36 16.57
CA VAL A 9 11.44 21.60 18.01
C VAL A 9 12.82 21.75 18.66
N PRO A 10 13.17 22.92 19.24
CA PRO A 10 14.32 23.03 20.12
C PRO A 10 13.88 22.68 21.55
N GLY A 11 14.54 21.71 22.16
CA GLY A 11 14.26 21.28 23.53
C GLY A 11 15.54 20.86 24.23
N ASP A 12 16.17 21.83 24.88
CA ASP A 12 17.30 21.69 25.78
C ASP A 12 16.74 21.38 27.18
N VAL A 13 17.11 20.24 27.78
CA VAL A 13 16.95 20.02 29.24
C VAL A 13 18.12 19.19 29.78
N ASN A 14 18.91 19.87 30.60
CA ASN A 14 20.08 19.38 31.33
C ASN A 14 19.75 18.35 32.43
N GLU A 15 20.81 17.57 32.68
CA GLU A 15 21.15 16.69 33.79
C GLU A 15 20.63 17.06 35.19
N MET A 16 20.44 16.03 36.03
CA MET A 16 20.79 16.09 37.46
C MET A 16 21.14 14.70 38.02
N ASP A 17 21.98 14.76 39.04
CA ASP A 17 23.04 13.84 39.46
C ASP A 17 22.62 12.84 40.57
N ALA A 18 23.56 11.95 40.86
CA ALA A 18 23.59 10.77 41.70
C ALA A 18 23.24 10.92 43.20
N GLY A 19 23.00 9.78 43.84
CA GLY A 19 23.00 9.61 45.29
C GLY A 19 23.07 8.13 45.70
N ALA A 20 24.22 7.73 46.23
CA ALA A 20 24.51 6.38 46.75
C ALA A 20 24.25 6.25 48.27
N SER A 21 23.92 5.05 48.75
CA SER A 21 24.26 4.49 50.08
C SER A 21 23.81 3.01 50.10
N ALA A 22 24.67 1.99 50.29
CA ALA A 22 25.54 1.58 51.40
C ALA A 22 24.95 0.33 52.13
N GLU A 23 25.79 -0.69 52.28
CA GLU A 23 25.53 -2.08 52.66
C GLU A 23 25.27 -2.33 54.16
N THR A 24 24.69 -3.50 54.48
CA THR A 24 25.01 -4.45 55.58
C THR A 24 24.01 -5.63 55.45
N SER A 25 24.25 -6.92 55.70
CA SER A 25 25.16 -7.67 56.58
C SER A 25 25.25 -9.15 56.12
N ALA A 26 26.27 -9.87 56.63
CA ALA A 26 26.68 -11.24 56.30
C ALA A 26 25.74 -12.37 56.79
N THR A 27 25.74 -13.53 56.11
CA THR A 27 26.13 -14.86 56.67
C THR A 27 25.87 -16.06 55.72
N GLU A 28 26.87 -16.95 55.70
CA GLU A 28 26.84 -18.43 55.53
C GLU A 28 26.52 -19.09 54.16
N ASP A 29 27.57 -19.74 53.63
CA ASP A 29 27.60 -20.72 52.55
C ASP A 29 26.61 -21.88 52.75
N LYS A 30 25.72 -22.07 51.77
CA LYS A 30 25.08 -23.38 51.49
C LYS A 30 25.10 -23.65 49.98
N ALA A 31 25.66 -24.82 49.66
CA ALA A 31 25.81 -25.45 48.36
C ALA A 31 24.78 -25.03 47.27
N VAL A 32 25.31 -24.51 46.16
CA VAL A 32 24.53 -24.24 44.94
C VAL A 32 24.11 -25.57 44.33
N THR A 33 22.81 -25.85 44.36
CA THR A 33 22.23 -26.90 43.52
C THR A 33 22.22 -26.40 42.08
N MET A 34 22.92 -27.08 41.17
CA MET A 34 22.82 -26.78 39.74
C MET A 34 21.39 -27.08 39.28
N LYS A 35 20.61 -26.04 38.98
CA LYS A 35 19.43 -26.17 38.12
C LYS A 35 19.93 -26.39 36.69
N THR A 36 19.67 -27.56 36.12
CA THR A 36 20.01 -27.91 34.73
C THR A 36 19.04 -27.27 33.73
N SER A 37 18.84 -25.96 33.82
CA SER A 37 18.21 -25.17 32.75
C SER A 37 18.93 -23.83 32.69
N ASP A 38 19.91 -23.74 31.80
CA ASP A 38 20.57 -22.48 31.47
C ASP A 38 19.63 -21.62 30.62
N ALA A 39 18.73 -20.90 31.30
CA ALA A 39 17.85 -19.91 30.68
C ALA A 39 18.63 -18.70 30.11
N GLY A 40 19.92 -18.57 30.43
CA GLY A 40 20.79 -17.51 29.91
C GLY A 40 21.09 -17.70 28.44
N SER A 41 21.34 -18.94 28.01
CA SER A 41 21.58 -19.27 26.61
C SER A 41 20.35 -19.01 25.72
N ASP A 42 19.15 -19.38 26.18
CA ASP A 42 17.91 -19.13 25.44
C ASP A 42 17.56 -17.65 25.36
N ALA A 43 17.76 -16.90 26.45
CA ALA A 43 17.58 -15.44 26.47
C ALA A 43 18.57 -14.72 25.54
N LEU A 44 19.82 -15.18 25.47
CA LEU A 44 20.84 -14.65 24.55
C LEU A 44 20.51 -14.96 23.08
N ILE A 45 19.97 -16.14 22.78
CA ILE A 45 19.51 -16.49 21.44
C ILE A 45 18.32 -15.61 21.05
N ALA A 46 17.35 -15.40 21.95
CA ALA A 46 16.21 -14.53 21.69
C ALA A 46 16.62 -13.05 21.47
N ALA A 47 17.56 -12.55 22.27
CA ALA A 47 18.11 -11.20 22.12
C ALA A 47 18.82 -11.03 20.77
N LYS A 48 19.69 -11.98 20.40
CA LYS A 48 20.40 -11.96 19.10
C LYS A 48 19.46 -12.14 17.92
N ALA A 49 18.41 -12.94 18.04
CA ALA A 49 17.38 -13.08 17.01
C ALA A 49 16.57 -11.79 16.84
N THR A 50 16.27 -11.09 17.93
CA THR A 50 15.58 -9.79 17.92
C THR A 50 16.47 -8.71 17.29
N GLU A 51 17.77 -8.70 17.61
CA GLU A 51 18.75 -7.79 17.02
C GLU A 51 18.98 -8.08 15.52
N ALA A 52 19.08 -9.35 15.14
CA ALA A 52 19.20 -9.76 13.74
C ALA A 52 17.95 -9.39 12.94
N LEU A 53 16.75 -9.55 13.52
CA LEU A 53 15.50 -9.12 12.92
C LEU A 53 15.45 -7.59 12.82
N GLY A 54 15.84 -6.86 13.86
CA GLY A 54 15.92 -5.41 13.86
C GLY A 54 16.87 -4.87 12.79
N ASN A 55 18.05 -5.48 12.65
CA ASN A 55 19.02 -5.12 11.61
C ASN A 55 18.52 -5.48 10.21
N ALA A 56 17.85 -6.62 10.02
CA ALA A 56 17.24 -6.98 8.75
C ALA A 56 16.10 -6.02 8.36
N MET A 57 15.29 -5.58 9.33
CA MET A 57 14.25 -4.58 9.13
C MET A 57 14.83 -3.20 8.80
N LEU A 58 15.92 -2.81 9.45
CA LEU A 58 16.63 -1.55 9.15
C LEU A 58 17.27 -1.57 7.77
N GLU A 59 17.86 -2.69 7.34
CA GLU A 59 18.39 -2.83 5.98
C GLU A 59 17.27 -2.85 4.93
N ALA A 60 16.15 -3.54 5.18
CA ALA A 60 14.98 -3.48 4.31
C ALA A 60 14.44 -2.04 4.18
N ALA A 61 14.37 -1.29 5.28
CA ALA A 61 13.95 0.12 5.28
C ALA A 61 14.96 1.06 4.59
N LYS A 62 16.26 0.77 4.66
CA LYS A 62 17.30 1.50 3.91
C LYS A 62 17.26 1.24 2.41
N VAL A 63 16.85 0.03 2.00
CA VAL A 63 16.65 -0.30 0.57
C VAL A 63 15.40 0.42 0.04
N ASP A 64 14.30 0.44 0.80
CA ASP A 64 13.05 1.11 0.39
C ASP A 64 13.21 2.64 0.31
N SER A 65 14.05 3.24 1.16
CA SER A 65 14.27 4.70 1.18
C SER A 65 15.17 5.26 0.05
N LYS A 66 15.84 4.42 -0.74
CA LYS A 66 16.74 4.87 -1.84
C LYS A 66 16.15 4.77 -3.25
N VAL A 67 14.97 4.22 -3.41
CA VAL A 67 14.41 3.91 -4.73
C VAL A 67 13.40 5.00 -5.14
N ASP A 68 13.83 5.93 -6.00
CA ASP A 68 12.93 6.95 -6.52
C ASP A 68 11.85 6.33 -7.42
N SER A 69 10.59 6.60 -7.09
CA SER A 69 9.40 6.23 -7.87
C SER A 69 9.44 6.66 -9.34
N LYS A 70 10.30 7.61 -9.70
CA LYS A 70 10.49 8.13 -11.07
C LYS A 70 11.61 7.44 -11.84
N THR A 71 12.31 6.50 -11.20
CA THR A 71 13.41 5.76 -11.85
C THR A 71 12.86 4.61 -12.67
N VAL A 72 13.39 4.48 -13.89
CA VAL A 72 13.19 3.33 -14.77
C VAL A 72 14.24 2.26 -14.45
N ASN A 73 13.78 1.02 -14.28
CA ASN A 73 14.67 -0.11 -14.07
C ASN A 73 15.46 -0.43 -15.35
N ALA A 74 16.67 -0.95 -15.19
CA ALA A 74 17.45 -1.42 -16.33
C ALA A 74 16.69 -2.55 -17.04
N ARG A 75 16.60 -2.46 -18.38
CA ARG A 75 15.94 -3.47 -19.21
C ARG A 75 16.66 -4.81 -19.15
N ARG A 76 15.91 -5.90 -19.02
CA ARG A 76 16.43 -7.28 -19.03
C ARG A 76 16.72 -7.78 -20.44
N PHE A 77 15.97 -7.29 -21.42
CA PHE A 77 16.02 -7.67 -22.82
C PHE A 77 16.31 -6.46 -23.72
N THR A 78 16.95 -6.72 -24.85
CA THR A 78 17.24 -5.69 -25.86
C THR A 78 16.04 -5.55 -26.79
N VAL A 79 15.17 -4.57 -26.53
CA VAL A 79 14.02 -4.26 -27.40
C VAL A 79 14.42 -3.20 -28.43
N VAL A 80 14.28 -3.54 -29.70
CA VAL A 80 14.52 -2.64 -30.83
C VAL A 80 13.27 -1.77 -31.03
N THR A 81 13.43 -0.46 -30.83
CA THR A 81 12.36 0.53 -30.99
C THR A 81 12.31 1.09 -32.40
N ASP A 82 11.15 1.63 -32.79
CA ASP A 82 10.85 2.22 -34.08
C ASP A 82 10.03 3.51 -33.89
N ASP A 83 10.73 4.65 -33.90
CA ASP A 83 10.16 5.97 -33.64
C ASP A 83 9.14 6.40 -34.70
N SER A 84 9.16 5.79 -35.89
CA SER A 84 8.15 6.07 -36.93
C SER A 84 6.73 5.68 -36.46
N ARG A 85 6.62 4.86 -35.42
CA ARG A 85 5.35 4.41 -34.86
C ARG A 85 4.63 5.48 -34.05
N ASP A 86 5.30 6.57 -33.68
CA ASP A 86 4.67 7.74 -33.07
C ASP A 86 3.60 8.36 -33.98
N ALA A 87 3.71 8.18 -35.30
CA ALA A 87 2.70 8.61 -36.27
C ALA A 87 1.35 7.88 -36.12
N ARG A 88 1.31 6.75 -35.40
CA ARG A 88 0.06 6.02 -35.10
C ARG A 88 -0.70 6.62 -33.92
N LEU A 89 -0.01 7.38 -33.06
CA LEU A 89 -0.63 8.04 -31.91
C LEU A 89 -1.33 9.32 -32.37
N THR A 90 -2.57 9.50 -31.92
CA THR A 90 -3.30 10.77 -32.11
C THR A 90 -2.66 11.87 -31.27
N ASP A 91 -2.87 13.13 -31.64
CA ASP A 91 -2.32 14.27 -30.89
C ASP A 91 -2.80 14.28 -29.43
N PHE A 92 -4.10 14.03 -29.20
CA PHE A 92 -4.64 13.86 -27.85
C PHE A 92 -4.01 12.67 -27.09
N GLY A 93 -3.72 11.58 -27.79
CA GLY A 93 -3.03 10.43 -27.20
C GLY A 93 -1.62 10.79 -26.75
N LYS A 94 -0.88 11.54 -27.56
CA LYS A 94 0.47 12.04 -27.24
C LYS A 94 0.46 12.97 -26.04
N GLU A 95 -0.49 13.91 -25.99
CA GLU A 95 -0.68 14.80 -24.84
C GLU A 95 -0.97 13.99 -23.57
N THR A 96 -1.86 13.01 -23.65
CA THR A 96 -2.21 12.14 -22.51
C THR A 96 -1.01 11.33 -22.01
N LEU A 97 -0.21 10.76 -22.93
CA LEU A 97 1.01 10.02 -22.57
C LEU A 97 2.03 10.94 -21.91
N THR A 98 2.21 12.14 -22.44
CA THR A 98 3.14 13.15 -21.91
C THR A 98 2.75 13.64 -20.52
N ASP A 99 1.46 13.93 -20.30
CA ASP A 99 0.95 14.44 -19.03
C ASP A 99 1.06 13.40 -17.90
N ARG A 100 0.82 12.11 -18.21
CA ARG A 100 0.52 11.09 -17.18
C ARG A 100 1.46 9.89 -17.13
N TYR A 101 2.03 9.49 -18.26
CA TYR A 101 2.66 8.18 -18.39
C TYR A 101 4.17 8.22 -18.57
N LEU A 102 4.69 9.21 -19.28
CA LEU A 102 6.12 9.35 -19.51
C LEU A 102 6.86 9.70 -18.21
N LEU A 103 7.97 9.01 -17.99
CA LEU A 103 8.94 9.38 -16.95
C LEU A 103 9.99 10.38 -17.49
N PRO A 104 10.74 11.06 -16.61
CA PRO A 104 11.76 12.01 -17.05
C PRO A 104 12.78 11.36 -18.00
N GLY A 105 12.93 11.94 -19.20
CA GLY A 105 13.86 11.44 -20.22
C GLY A 105 13.34 10.26 -21.05
N GLU A 106 12.08 9.85 -20.88
CA GLU A 106 11.45 8.77 -21.62
C GLU A 106 10.63 9.31 -22.81
N ASN A 107 10.75 8.70 -24.00
CA ASN A 107 9.85 8.95 -25.12
C ASN A 107 8.73 7.88 -25.22
N TYR A 108 7.79 8.02 -26.18
CA TYR A 108 6.66 7.08 -26.29
C TYR A 108 7.09 5.64 -26.58
N GLN A 109 8.11 5.44 -27.42
CA GLN A 109 8.61 4.11 -27.75
C GLN A 109 9.41 3.50 -26.60
N ASP A 110 10.15 4.32 -25.84
CA ASP A 110 10.85 3.89 -24.63
C ASP A 110 9.85 3.41 -23.57
N LEU A 111 8.73 4.12 -23.37
CA LEU A 111 7.63 3.71 -22.51
C LEU A 111 7.11 2.31 -22.90
N PHE A 112 6.83 2.11 -24.18
CA PHE A 112 6.34 0.82 -24.67
C PHE A 112 7.38 -0.29 -24.53
N ALA A 113 8.66 0.02 -24.77
CA ALA A 113 9.76 -0.93 -24.62
C ALA A 113 10.02 -1.31 -23.16
N ARG A 114 9.97 -0.35 -22.23
CA ARG A 114 10.06 -0.58 -20.79
C ARG A 114 8.95 -1.52 -20.32
N VAL A 115 7.72 -1.23 -20.73
CA VAL A 115 6.56 -2.03 -20.32
C VAL A 115 6.61 -3.43 -20.93
N ALA A 116 7.00 -3.56 -22.19
CA ALA A 116 7.19 -4.86 -22.82
C ALA A 116 8.28 -5.70 -22.11
N ASP A 117 9.42 -5.08 -21.78
CA ASP A 117 10.51 -5.74 -21.04
C ASP A 117 10.08 -6.21 -19.65
N ALA A 118 9.32 -5.37 -18.93
CA ALA A 118 8.90 -5.65 -17.56
C ALA A 118 8.05 -6.94 -17.44
N TYR A 119 7.22 -7.23 -18.44
CA TYR A 119 6.27 -8.37 -18.40
C TYR A 119 6.63 -9.52 -19.35
N ALA A 120 7.75 -9.42 -20.08
CA ALA A 120 8.20 -10.50 -20.94
C ALA A 120 8.88 -11.63 -20.17
N ASP A 121 8.71 -12.85 -20.68
CA ASP A 121 9.39 -14.05 -20.17
C ASP A 121 10.77 -14.23 -20.82
N ASP A 122 10.92 -13.83 -22.09
CA ASP A 122 12.14 -13.97 -22.88
C ASP A 122 12.31 -12.83 -23.89
N GLN A 123 13.48 -12.79 -24.53
CA GLN A 123 13.87 -11.78 -25.51
C GLN A 123 12.92 -11.69 -26.73
N ALA A 124 12.42 -12.82 -27.20
CA ALA A 124 11.49 -12.85 -28.33
C ALA A 124 10.10 -12.37 -27.90
N HIS A 125 9.67 -12.72 -26.68
CA HIS A 125 8.43 -12.25 -26.08
C HIS A 125 8.46 -10.72 -25.87
N ALA A 126 9.58 -10.16 -25.38
CA ALA A 126 9.74 -8.73 -25.19
C ALA A 126 9.56 -7.95 -26.52
N GLN A 127 10.22 -8.40 -27.59
CA GLN A 127 10.08 -7.75 -28.90
C GLN A 127 8.65 -7.87 -29.44
N ARG A 128 8.00 -9.04 -29.29
CA ARG A 128 6.61 -9.24 -29.72
C ARG A 128 5.64 -8.31 -28.96
N LEU A 129 5.77 -8.20 -27.63
CA LEU A 129 4.95 -7.30 -26.83
C LEU A 129 5.13 -5.84 -27.26
N TYR A 130 6.38 -5.40 -27.41
CA TYR A 130 6.67 -4.06 -27.91
C TYR A 130 6.02 -3.82 -29.29
N ASP A 131 6.17 -4.77 -30.22
CA ASP A 131 5.59 -4.66 -31.55
C ASP A 131 4.07 -4.54 -31.51
N TYR A 132 3.40 -5.30 -30.65
CA TYR A 132 1.95 -5.25 -30.53
C TYR A 132 1.46 -3.94 -29.89
N ILE A 133 2.15 -3.45 -28.85
CA ILE A 133 1.80 -2.20 -28.17
C ILE A 133 2.04 -1.01 -29.12
N SER A 134 3.24 -0.91 -29.71
CA SER A 134 3.62 0.22 -30.57
C SER A 134 2.87 0.25 -31.92
N LYS A 135 2.34 -0.89 -32.39
CA LYS A 135 1.41 -0.94 -33.54
C LYS A 135 -0.05 -0.66 -33.16
N LEU A 136 -0.32 -0.43 -31.87
CA LEU A 136 -1.66 -0.21 -31.30
C LEU A 136 -2.62 -1.40 -31.50
N TRP A 137 -2.09 -2.63 -31.55
CA TRP A 137 -2.93 -3.84 -31.61
C TRP A 137 -3.58 -4.16 -30.27
N PHE A 138 -2.92 -3.76 -29.18
CA PHE A 138 -3.53 -3.63 -27.87
C PHE A 138 -2.83 -2.51 -27.10
N MET A 139 -3.43 -2.06 -26.00
CA MET A 139 -2.81 -1.12 -25.07
C MET A 139 -2.97 -1.65 -23.64
N PRO A 140 -1.89 -1.68 -22.82
CA PRO A 140 -2.00 -2.08 -21.42
C PRO A 140 -2.90 -1.14 -20.63
N ALA A 141 -3.51 -1.65 -19.55
CA ALA A 141 -4.24 -0.82 -18.60
C ALA A 141 -3.32 0.20 -17.92
N THR A 142 -3.88 1.30 -17.41
CA THR A 142 -3.12 2.41 -16.82
C THR A 142 -2.04 1.98 -15.81
N PRO A 143 -2.30 1.15 -14.79
CA PRO A 143 -1.25 0.76 -13.84
C PRO A 143 -0.15 -0.09 -14.46
N VAL A 144 -0.50 -0.93 -15.45
CA VAL A 144 0.48 -1.75 -16.17
C VAL A 144 1.43 -0.86 -16.98
N LEU A 145 0.88 0.15 -17.65
CA LEU A 145 1.64 1.11 -18.46
C LEU A 145 2.48 2.07 -17.59
N SER A 146 1.90 2.62 -16.53
CA SER A 146 2.56 3.60 -15.64
C SER A 146 3.61 2.98 -14.72
N ASN A 147 3.39 1.75 -14.24
CA ASN A 147 4.22 1.14 -13.19
C ASN A 147 5.15 0.02 -13.70
N GLY A 148 4.90 -0.53 -14.90
CA GLY A 148 5.73 -1.62 -15.43
C GLY A 148 7.20 -1.21 -15.57
N GLY A 149 8.11 -1.94 -14.93
CA GLY A 149 9.54 -1.64 -14.98
C GLY A 149 9.97 -0.43 -14.15
N THR A 150 9.17 -0.04 -13.15
CA THR A 150 9.47 1.07 -12.23
C THR A 150 9.13 0.68 -10.79
N HIS A 151 9.36 1.59 -9.85
CA HIS A 151 9.01 1.44 -8.43
C HIS A 151 7.82 2.30 -8.00
N ARG A 152 7.03 2.80 -8.96
CA ARG A 152 5.93 3.76 -8.73
C ARG A 152 4.72 3.14 -8.02
N GLY A 153 4.45 1.84 -8.24
CA GLY A 153 3.27 1.20 -7.69
C GLY A 153 3.02 -0.21 -8.22
N LEU A 154 1.83 -0.75 -7.94
CA LEU A 154 1.42 -2.08 -8.36
C LEU A 154 0.84 -2.07 -9.78
N PRO A 155 1.05 -3.12 -10.59
CA PRO A 155 0.50 -3.21 -11.95
C PRO A 155 -0.95 -3.74 -11.96
N ILE A 156 -1.75 -3.36 -10.96
CA ILE A 156 -3.09 -3.89 -10.72
C ILE A 156 -4.10 -2.74 -10.72
N SER A 157 -5.17 -2.88 -11.51
CA SER A 157 -6.20 -1.85 -11.67
C SER A 157 -7.33 -1.92 -10.66
N CYS A 158 -7.75 -3.14 -10.29
CA CYS A 158 -8.98 -3.39 -9.54
C CYS A 158 -8.69 -4.30 -8.35
N TYR A 159 -9.22 -3.94 -7.19
CA TYR A 159 -9.19 -4.75 -5.98
C TYR A 159 -10.61 -5.02 -5.50
N LEU A 160 -10.84 -6.22 -4.96
CA LEU A 160 -12.11 -6.62 -4.38
C LEU A 160 -11.86 -7.21 -2.99
N ASN A 161 -12.58 -6.70 -1.99
CA ASN A 161 -12.56 -7.23 -0.63
C ASN A 161 -13.97 -7.24 -0.01
N SER A 162 -14.08 -7.86 1.15
CA SER A 162 -15.32 -7.98 1.91
C SER A 162 -15.07 -7.59 3.36
N VAL A 163 -16.03 -6.90 3.96
CA VAL A 163 -15.95 -6.47 5.36
C VAL A 163 -16.45 -7.60 6.26
N SER A 164 -15.78 -7.81 7.40
CA SER A 164 -16.26 -8.70 8.46
C SER A 164 -17.09 -7.92 9.49
N ASP A 165 -18.11 -8.56 10.08
CA ASP A 165 -19.02 -7.95 11.06
C ASP A 165 -18.39 -7.77 12.46
N SER A 166 -17.37 -6.91 12.52
CA SER A 166 -16.67 -6.50 13.74
C SER A 166 -16.00 -5.15 13.53
N LEU A 167 -15.82 -4.39 14.60
CA LEU A 167 -15.10 -3.11 14.51
C LEU A 167 -13.67 -3.29 14.00
N GLU A 168 -12.98 -4.34 14.44
CA GLU A 168 -11.65 -4.69 13.94
C GLU A 168 -11.66 -4.99 12.44
N GLY A 169 -12.62 -5.79 11.97
CA GLY A 169 -12.78 -6.09 10.54
C GLY A 169 -13.05 -4.84 9.69
N ILE A 170 -13.91 -3.95 10.17
CA ILE A 170 -14.23 -2.67 9.51
C ILE A 170 -12.98 -1.77 9.41
N VAL A 171 -12.28 -1.57 10.54
CA VAL A 171 -11.09 -0.71 10.59
C VAL A 171 -9.95 -1.30 9.75
N ASN A 172 -9.73 -2.61 9.81
CA ASN A 172 -8.71 -3.27 8.99
C ASN A 172 -9.01 -3.14 7.49
N THR A 173 -10.29 -3.26 7.10
CA THR A 173 -10.68 -3.06 5.69
C THR A 173 -10.46 -1.62 5.24
N TRP A 174 -10.75 -0.63 6.10
CA TRP A 174 -10.42 0.76 5.80
C TRP A 174 -8.92 0.98 5.62
N ASN A 175 -8.10 0.43 6.51
CA ASN A 175 -6.65 0.51 6.42
C ASN A 175 -6.13 -0.13 5.13
N GLU A 176 -6.61 -1.32 4.79
CA GLU A 176 -6.29 -1.98 3.52
C GLU A 176 -6.65 -1.09 2.33
N ASN A 177 -7.89 -0.57 2.30
CA ASN A 177 -8.36 0.30 1.23
C ASN A 177 -7.50 1.56 1.07
N VAL A 178 -7.04 2.15 2.19
CA VAL A 178 -6.14 3.30 2.17
C VAL A 178 -4.83 2.99 1.46
N TRP A 179 -4.21 1.85 1.80
CA TRP A 179 -2.96 1.43 1.17
C TRP A 179 -3.15 1.11 -0.31
N LEU A 180 -4.19 0.37 -0.67
CA LEU A 180 -4.50 0.01 -2.06
C LEU A 180 -4.81 1.25 -2.92
N ALA A 181 -5.57 2.21 -2.39
CA ALA A 181 -5.87 3.47 -3.06
C ALA A 181 -4.60 4.30 -3.29
N SER A 182 -3.68 4.31 -2.31
CA SER A 182 -2.39 5.00 -2.44
C SER A 182 -1.51 4.43 -3.57
N LYS A 183 -1.66 3.13 -3.85
CA LYS A 183 -0.98 2.43 -4.97
C LYS A 183 -1.76 2.53 -6.28
N GLY A 184 -2.90 3.20 -6.27
CA GLY A 184 -3.56 3.67 -7.48
C GLY A 184 -4.52 2.70 -8.12
N GLY A 185 -5.09 1.72 -7.42
CA GLY A 185 -6.20 0.91 -7.95
C GLY A 185 -7.57 1.44 -7.54
N GLY A 186 -8.60 1.06 -8.30
CA GLY A 186 -10.00 1.19 -7.88
C GLY A 186 -10.39 0.03 -6.99
N ILE A 187 -11.24 0.27 -6.00
CA ILE A 187 -11.56 -0.73 -4.96
C ILE A 187 -13.06 -0.99 -4.91
N GLY A 188 -13.46 -2.25 -4.97
CA GLY A 188 -14.82 -2.70 -4.68
C GLY A 188 -14.86 -3.38 -3.31
N THR A 189 -15.67 -2.86 -2.39
CA THR A 189 -15.81 -3.43 -1.05
C THR A 189 -17.24 -3.93 -0.85
N TYR A 190 -17.38 -5.21 -0.51
CA TYR A 190 -18.65 -5.83 -0.19
C TYR A 190 -18.98 -5.70 1.30
N TRP A 191 -20.17 -5.18 1.60
CA TRP A 191 -20.63 -4.82 2.95
C TRP A 191 -21.72 -5.75 3.49
N GLY A 192 -22.22 -6.71 2.71
CA GLY A 192 -23.39 -7.52 3.08
C GLY A 192 -23.22 -8.44 4.30
N ASN A 193 -21.99 -8.64 4.78
CA ASN A 193 -21.75 -9.37 6.02
C ASN A 193 -22.01 -8.52 7.28
N VAL A 194 -21.92 -7.19 7.18
CA VAL A 194 -22.05 -6.29 8.34
C VAL A 194 -23.50 -6.15 8.71
N ARG A 195 -23.82 -6.29 10.00
CA ARG A 195 -25.21 -6.26 10.48
C ARG A 195 -25.90 -4.92 10.22
N GLY A 196 -27.20 -4.98 9.97
CA GLY A 196 -28.04 -3.84 9.64
C GLY A 196 -28.46 -2.99 10.84
N ILE A 197 -28.92 -1.78 10.57
CA ILE A 197 -29.39 -0.83 11.59
C ILE A 197 -30.35 -1.46 12.60
N GLY A 198 -30.13 -1.16 13.90
CA GLY A 198 -30.98 -1.63 14.98
C GLY A 198 -30.69 -3.05 15.47
N GLU A 199 -29.83 -3.80 14.79
CA GLU A 199 -29.38 -5.12 15.26
C GLU A 199 -28.54 -5.01 16.55
N PRO A 200 -28.63 -5.99 17.46
CA PRO A 200 -27.95 -5.93 18.76
C PRO A 200 -26.43 -5.85 18.64
N VAL A 201 -25.78 -5.09 19.51
CA VAL A 201 -24.32 -5.00 19.67
C VAL A 201 -23.96 -5.11 21.14
N GLY A 202 -23.15 -6.11 21.50
CA GLY A 202 -22.82 -6.39 22.90
C GLY A 202 -24.06 -6.71 23.75
N LEU A 203 -24.06 -6.28 25.01
CA LEU A 203 -25.16 -6.58 25.95
C LEU A 203 -26.38 -5.67 25.77
N ASN A 204 -26.18 -4.38 25.52
CA ASN A 204 -27.25 -3.37 25.53
C ASN A 204 -27.19 -2.37 24.36
N GLY A 205 -26.28 -2.57 23.39
CA GLY A 205 -26.10 -1.69 22.26
C GLY A 205 -26.95 -2.10 21.06
N LYS A 206 -27.14 -1.17 20.13
CA LYS A 206 -27.65 -1.42 18.78
C LYS A 206 -26.73 -0.73 17.78
N THR A 207 -26.53 -1.34 16.61
CA THR A 207 -25.73 -0.73 15.56
C THR A 207 -26.48 0.43 14.89
N SER A 208 -25.72 1.41 14.38
CA SER A 208 -26.21 2.47 13.50
C SER A 208 -26.30 2.04 12.03
N GLY A 209 -26.00 0.78 11.73
CA GLY A 209 -26.01 0.21 10.39
C GLY A 209 -24.76 0.51 9.56
N ILE A 210 -24.79 0.12 8.29
CA ILE A 210 -23.62 0.21 7.39
C ILE A 210 -23.41 1.61 6.80
N ILE A 211 -24.49 2.40 6.66
CA ILE A 211 -24.44 3.68 5.94
C ILE A 211 -23.44 4.67 6.57
N PRO A 212 -23.36 4.82 7.92
CA PRO A 212 -22.35 5.67 8.54
C PRO A 212 -20.92 5.17 8.27
N PHE A 213 -20.67 3.86 8.28
CA PHE A 213 -19.35 3.30 8.01
C PHE A 213 -18.92 3.53 6.56
N VAL A 214 -19.85 3.37 5.61
CA VAL A 214 -19.60 3.66 4.19
C VAL A 214 -19.25 5.14 3.98
N ARG A 215 -19.91 6.06 4.71
CA ARG A 215 -19.61 7.50 4.64
C ARG A 215 -18.20 7.84 5.14
N VAL A 216 -17.69 7.12 6.14
CA VAL A 216 -16.30 7.23 6.58
C VAL A 216 -15.35 6.76 5.48
N MET A 217 -15.65 5.62 4.84
CA MET A 217 -14.86 5.09 3.73
C MET A 217 -14.80 6.06 2.53
N ASP A 218 -15.90 6.74 2.20
CA ASP A 218 -15.93 7.79 1.17
C ASP A 218 -14.95 8.93 1.50
N SER A 219 -14.99 9.42 2.74
CA SER A 219 -14.07 10.47 3.20
C SER A 219 -12.59 10.03 3.14
N LEU A 220 -12.29 8.79 3.53
CA LEU A 220 -10.94 8.22 3.41
C LEU A 220 -10.49 8.13 1.95
N THR A 221 -11.38 7.68 1.06
CA THR A 221 -11.10 7.55 -0.37
C THR A 221 -10.80 8.92 -1.00
N LEU A 222 -11.53 9.96 -0.60
CA LEU A 222 -11.33 11.33 -1.07
C LEU A 222 -10.03 11.95 -0.56
N ALA A 223 -9.61 11.60 0.66
CA ALA A 223 -8.36 12.09 1.23
C ALA A 223 -7.12 11.55 0.50
N ILE A 224 -7.25 10.42 -0.20
CA ILE A 224 -6.12 9.72 -0.84
C ILE A 224 -6.13 9.99 -2.34
N SER A 225 -5.05 10.59 -2.84
CA SER A 225 -4.81 10.76 -4.27
C SER A 225 -3.54 10.00 -4.68
N GLN A 226 -3.63 9.17 -5.71
CA GLN A 226 -2.43 8.49 -6.21
C GLN A 226 -1.57 9.52 -6.96
N GLY A 227 -0.47 9.95 -6.35
CA GLY A 227 0.70 10.57 -6.98
C GLY A 227 0.45 11.27 -8.32
N SER A 228 -0.29 12.38 -8.28
CA SER A 228 -0.69 13.27 -9.38
C SER A 228 -1.48 12.68 -10.55
N LEU A 229 -1.81 11.38 -10.58
CA LEU A 229 -2.46 10.73 -11.74
C LEU A 229 -3.98 10.71 -11.68
N ARG A 230 -4.55 10.25 -10.55
CA ARG A 230 -6.00 10.07 -10.40
C ARG A 230 -6.44 10.15 -8.94
N ARG A 231 -7.68 10.63 -8.76
CA ARG A 231 -8.41 10.54 -7.49
C ARG A 231 -8.74 9.08 -7.21
N GLY A 232 -8.71 8.69 -5.93
CA GLY A 232 -9.20 7.39 -5.49
C GLY A 232 -10.68 7.21 -5.89
N SER A 233 -11.05 5.98 -6.21
CA SER A 233 -12.43 5.60 -6.50
C SER A 233 -12.73 4.28 -5.82
N ALA A 234 -13.85 4.26 -5.10
CA ALA A 234 -14.35 3.09 -4.41
C ALA A 234 -15.79 2.81 -4.84
N ALA A 235 -16.15 1.53 -4.90
CA ALA A 235 -17.49 1.03 -5.09
C ALA A 235 -17.89 0.21 -3.86
N CYS A 236 -19.08 0.46 -3.34
CA CYS A 236 -19.69 -0.38 -2.30
C CYS A 236 -20.63 -1.38 -2.96
N TYR A 237 -20.60 -2.62 -2.49
CA TYR A 237 -21.51 -3.68 -2.90
C TYR A 237 -22.34 -4.14 -1.70
N LEU A 238 -23.63 -4.31 -1.95
CA LEU A 238 -24.61 -4.74 -0.95
C LEU A 238 -25.67 -5.63 -1.62
N ASP A 239 -26.16 -6.62 -0.89
CA ASP A 239 -27.25 -7.46 -1.35
C ASP A 239 -28.57 -6.69 -1.37
N VAL A 240 -29.40 -6.95 -2.38
CA VAL A 240 -30.72 -6.32 -2.51
C VAL A 240 -31.66 -6.65 -1.34
N SER A 241 -31.41 -7.75 -0.63
CA SER A 241 -32.17 -8.17 0.55
C SER A 241 -31.64 -7.60 1.86
N HIS A 242 -30.57 -6.81 1.84
CA HIS A 242 -30.01 -6.22 3.05
C HIS A 242 -31.03 -5.25 3.68
N PRO A 243 -31.20 -5.22 5.01
CA PRO A 243 -32.20 -4.38 5.67
C PRO A 243 -32.08 -2.88 5.38
N GLU A 244 -30.88 -2.41 5.02
CA GLU A 244 -30.57 -1.01 4.68
C GLU A 244 -30.45 -0.74 3.16
N ILE A 245 -31.06 -1.58 2.31
CA ILE A 245 -30.94 -1.45 0.85
C ILE A 245 -31.51 -0.13 0.33
N GLU A 246 -32.64 0.34 0.88
CA GLU A 246 -33.29 1.57 0.42
C GLU A 246 -32.39 2.78 0.72
N GLU A 247 -31.88 2.90 1.93
CA GLU A 247 -30.92 3.95 2.31
C GLU A 247 -29.63 3.86 1.48
N PHE A 248 -29.17 2.65 1.19
CA PHE A 248 -27.99 2.43 0.35
C PHE A 248 -28.18 2.93 -1.09
N LEU A 249 -29.34 2.71 -1.70
CA LEU A 249 -29.66 3.23 -3.04
C LEU A 249 -29.70 4.76 -3.07
N GLU A 250 -29.99 5.39 -1.94
CA GLU A 250 -30.07 6.84 -1.80
C GLU A 250 -28.74 7.52 -1.40
N ILE A 251 -27.70 6.75 -1.08
CA ILE A 251 -26.46 7.25 -0.46
C ILE A 251 -25.70 8.33 -1.27
N ARG A 252 -25.98 8.45 -2.58
CA ARG A 252 -25.38 9.46 -3.48
C ARG A 252 -26.31 10.64 -3.80
N LYS A 253 -27.55 10.67 -3.28
CA LYS A 253 -28.48 11.77 -3.53
C LYS A 253 -27.92 13.08 -2.95
N PRO A 254 -27.84 14.17 -3.74
CA PRO A 254 -27.37 15.46 -3.23
C PRO A 254 -28.32 16.14 -2.25
N SER A 255 -29.61 15.77 -2.27
CA SER A 255 -30.68 16.44 -1.51
C SER A 255 -30.65 16.17 -0.01
N GLY A 256 -29.89 15.17 0.43
CA GLY A 256 -30.10 14.54 1.73
C GLY A 256 -31.36 13.68 1.75
#